data_AF-A0A9E3ZF71-F1
#
_entry.id   AF-A0A9E3ZF71-F1
#
_cell.length_a   1.000
_cell.length_b   1.000
_cell.length_c   1.000
_cell.angle_alpha   90.00
_cell.angle_beta   90.00
_cell.angle_gamma   90.00
#
_symmetry.space_group_name_H-M   'P 1'
#
loop_
_entity.id
_entity.type
_entity.pdbx_description
1 polymer ?
#
loop_
_entity_poly.entity_id
_entity_poly.type
_entity_poly.pdbx_seq_one_letter_code
_entity_poly.pdbx_strand_id
1 'polypeptide(L)'
;MNKQSKLTLILAAVAVVAGAVAWWHQAGSPDAPVHDYTQVTLQQGSITAVVSATGTLNAVNTVQVGSQVSGSIAQLYADFNEPVKKGQLIAQIDPAVFAAKVA
;
A
#
# COMPACT_ATOMS: atom_id res chain seq x y z
N MET A 1 75.43 58.98 17.36
CA MET A 1 74.22 58.21 17.74
C MET A 1 74.61 56.75 17.93
N ASN A 2 74.69 56.31 19.18
CA ASN A 2 75.45 55.13 19.62
C ASN A 2 75.01 53.83 18.95
N LYS A 3 75.98 53.03 18.50
CA LYS A 3 75.80 51.75 17.80
C LYS A 3 74.87 50.77 18.56
N GLN A 4 74.84 50.88 19.89
CA GLN A 4 73.99 50.07 20.77
C GLN A 4 72.50 50.43 20.70
N SER A 5 72.13 51.72 20.54
CA SER A 5 70.70 52.12 20.46
C SER A 5 70.07 51.79 19.12
N LYS A 6 70.88 51.69 18.06
CA LYS A 6 70.41 51.18 16.76
C LYS A 6 70.15 49.67 16.81
N LEU A 7 70.98 48.93 17.55
CA LEU A 7 70.82 47.48 17.69
C LEU A 7 69.57 47.12 18.49
N THR A 8 69.28 47.85 19.58
CA THR A 8 68.05 47.64 20.37
C THR A 8 66.79 48.00 19.60
N LEU A 9 66.83 49.05 18.76
CA LEU A 9 65.72 49.40 17.87
C LEU A 9 65.45 48.32 16.81
N ILE A 10 66.51 47.74 16.22
CA ILE A 10 66.37 46.65 15.25
C ILE A 10 65.79 45.40 15.93
N LEU A 11 66.27 45.06 17.13
CA LEU A 11 65.78 43.89 17.88
C LEU A 11 64.30 44.03 18.25
N ALA A 12 63.89 45.24 18.68
CA ALA A 12 62.49 45.54 18.98
C ALA A 12 61.60 45.46 17.73
N ALA A 13 62.07 45.96 16.59
CA ALA A 13 61.32 45.86 15.33
C ALA A 13 61.14 44.40 14.89
N VAL A 14 62.17 43.56 15.02
CA VAL A 14 62.09 42.12 14.70
C VAL A 14 61.11 41.41 15.63
N ALA A 15 61.09 41.73 16.93
CA ALA A 15 60.14 41.14 17.87
C ALA A 15 58.68 41.50 17.54
N VAL A 16 58.43 42.75 17.12
CA VAL A 16 57.09 43.19 16.70
C VAL A 16 56.64 42.48 15.42
N VAL A 17 57.53 42.33 14.44
CA VAL A 17 57.21 41.61 13.19
C VAL A 17 56.98 40.12 13.46
N ALA A 18 57.80 39.49 14.30
CA ALA A 18 57.59 38.09 14.69
C ALA A 18 56.26 37.88 15.43
N GLY A 19 55.90 38.81 16.33
CA GLY A 19 54.61 38.80 17.01
C GLY A 19 53.42 38.97 16.05
N ALA A 20 53.53 39.88 15.09
CA ALA A 20 52.49 40.10 14.08
C ALA A 20 52.30 38.87 13.18
N VAL A 21 53.40 38.24 12.75
CA VAL A 21 53.36 37.00 11.93
C VAL A 21 52.75 35.85 12.72
N ALA A 22 53.16 35.65 13.98
CA ALA A 22 52.60 34.61 14.84
C ALA A 22 51.09 34.80 15.07
N TRP A 23 50.65 36.04 15.27
CA TRP A 23 49.23 36.37 15.42
C TRP A 23 48.44 36.12 14.13
N TRP A 24 49.02 36.46 12.97
CA TRP A 24 48.38 36.23 11.66
C TRP A 24 48.23 34.74 11.33
N HIS A 25 49.22 33.92 11.67
CA HIS A 25 49.12 32.47 11.48
C HIS A 25 48.08 31.81 12.39
N GLN A 26 47.87 32.35 13.59
CA GLN A 26 46.90 31.82 14.55
C GLN A 26 45.47 32.33 14.29
N ALA A 27 45.32 33.44 13.57
CA ALA A 27 44.03 33.96 13.09
C ALA A 27 43.58 33.33 11.76
N GLY A 28 44.38 32.47 11.15
CA GLY A 28 44.08 31.78 9.90
C GLY A 28 43.13 30.59 10.09
N SER A 29 41.90 30.78 9.61
CA SER A 29 40.84 29.79 9.38
C SER A 29 40.14 29.22 10.63
N PRO A 30 38.95 29.72 11.00
CA PRO A 30 38.02 28.92 11.78
C PRO A 30 37.70 27.64 10.99
N ASP A 31 37.95 26.48 11.58
CA ASP A 31 37.56 25.19 11.03
C ASP A 31 36.08 25.25 10.65
N ALA A 32 35.78 25.07 9.36
CA ALA A 32 34.42 25.08 8.88
C ALA A 32 33.62 24.01 9.64
N PRO A 33 32.42 24.30 10.16
CA PRO A 33 31.65 23.34 10.92
C PRO A 33 31.35 22.12 10.03
N VAL A 34 31.96 20.99 10.38
CA VAL A 34 31.69 19.70 9.75
C VAL A 34 30.30 19.28 10.19
N HIS A 35 29.36 19.28 9.25
CA HIS A 35 27.99 18.84 9.50
C HIS A 35 27.92 17.34 9.25
N ASP A 36 27.79 16.56 10.33
CA ASP A 36 27.60 15.12 10.25
C ASP A 36 26.15 14.82 9.86
N TYR A 37 25.94 14.38 8.61
CA TYR A 37 24.65 13.91 8.13
C TYR A 37 24.62 12.38 8.16
N THR A 38 23.65 11.81 8.87
CA THR A 38 23.38 10.38 8.82
C THR A 38 22.71 10.04 7.48
N GLN A 39 23.42 9.28 6.65
CA GLN A 39 22.91 8.80 5.36
C GLN A 39 22.45 7.34 5.49
N VAL A 40 21.46 6.96 4.68
CA VAL A 40 21.01 5.57 4.55
C VAL A 40 21.09 5.15 3.09
N THR A 41 21.50 3.90 2.84
CA THR A 41 21.55 3.33 1.49
C THR A 41 20.14 3.03 1.00
N LEU A 42 19.80 3.48 -0.21
CA LEU A 42 18.53 3.19 -0.86
C LEU A 42 18.44 1.70 -1.20
N GLN A 43 17.37 1.04 -0.74
CA GLN A 43 17.06 -0.35 -1.10
C GLN A 43 15.81 -0.38 -1.99
N GLN A 44 15.89 -1.13 -3.08
CA GLN A 44 14.74 -1.42 -3.93
C GLN A 44 14.09 -2.72 -3.44
N GLY A 45 12.80 -2.63 -3.10
CA GLY A 45 11.97 -3.78 -2.74
C GLY A 45 10.64 -3.70 -3.48
N SER A 46 10.02 -4.85 -3.74
CA SER A 46 8.69 -4.90 -4.35
C SER A 46 7.63 -4.45 -3.33
N ILE A 47 6.90 -3.38 -3.64
CA ILE A 47 5.71 -2.96 -2.90
C ILE A 47 4.49 -3.44 -3.67
N THR A 48 3.73 -4.37 -3.09
CA THR A 48 2.52 -4.90 -3.70
C THR A 48 1.31 -4.25 -3.04
N ALA A 49 0.57 -3.43 -3.79
CA ALA A 49 -0.70 -2.88 -3.35
C ALA A 49 -1.83 -3.84 -3.75
N VAL A 50 -2.49 -4.46 -2.77
CA VAL A 50 -3.66 -5.32 -3.02
C VAL A 50 -4.91 -4.48 -2.80
N VAL A 51 -5.72 -4.34 -3.84
CA VAL A 51 -7.05 -3.71 -3.74
C VAL A 51 -8.07 -4.82 -3.53
N SER A 52 -8.65 -4.90 -2.33
CA SER A 52 -9.73 -5.83 -2.03
C SER A 52 -11.06 -5.19 -2.38
N ALA A 53 -11.69 -5.64 -3.46
CA ALA A 53 -13.06 -5.27 -3.80
C ALA A 53 -14.01 -6.39 -3.38
N THR A 54 -14.79 -6.17 -2.33
CA THR A 54 -15.89 -7.06 -1.95
C THR A 54 -17.11 -6.74 -2.79
N GLY A 55 -17.59 -7.72 -3.56
CA GLY A 55 -18.88 -7.68 -4.26
C GLY A 55 -19.79 -8.80 -3.79
N THR A 56 -21.10 -8.69 -4.02
CA THR A 56 -22.06 -9.76 -3.74
C THR A 56 -22.15 -10.73 -4.91
N LEU A 57 -22.08 -12.03 -4.63
CA LEU A 57 -22.26 -13.07 -5.65
C LEU A 57 -23.76 -13.31 -5.86
N ASN A 58 -24.22 -13.20 -7.10
CA ASN A 58 -25.59 -13.53 -7.50
C ASN A 58 -25.59 -14.74 -8.43
N ALA A 59 -26.68 -15.52 -8.41
CA ALA A 59 -26.85 -16.61 -9.36
C ALA A 59 -26.97 -16.06 -10.78
N VAL A 60 -26.30 -16.69 -11.75
CA VAL A 60 -26.34 -16.27 -13.16
C VAL A 60 -27.76 -16.40 -13.73
N ASN A 61 -28.48 -17.44 -13.31
CA ASN A 61 -29.84 -17.71 -13.74
C ASN A 61 -30.66 -18.22 -12.53
N THR A 62 -31.75 -17.53 -12.23
CA THR A 62 -32.74 -17.97 -11.26
C THR A 62 -34.04 -18.25 -11.99
N VAL A 63 -34.55 -19.48 -11.89
CA VAL A 63 -35.81 -19.87 -12.51
C VAL A 63 -36.79 -20.28 -11.42
N GLN A 64 -37.95 -19.63 -11.40
CA GLN A 64 -39.06 -20.04 -10.55
C GLN A 64 -39.91 -21.08 -11.28
N VAL A 65 -39.97 -22.29 -10.73
CA VAL A 65 -40.76 -23.39 -11.30
C VAL A 65 -42.12 -23.44 -10.60
N GLY A 66 -43.20 -23.49 -11.38
CA GLY A 66 -44.58 -23.59 -10.89
C GLY A 66 -45.45 -24.42 -11.83
N SER A 67 -46.67 -24.75 -11.39
CA SER A 67 -47.64 -25.45 -12.23
C SER A 67 -48.41 -24.48 -13.12
N GLN A 68 -48.66 -24.86 -14.37
CA GLN A 68 -49.56 -24.11 -15.27
C GLN A 68 -51.04 -24.42 -15.00
N VAL A 69 -51.31 -25.56 -14.36
CA VAL A 69 -52.67 -26.02 -14.06
C VAL A 69 -52.87 -26.11 -12.54
N SER A 70 -53.99 -25.58 -12.07
CA SER A 70 -54.36 -25.67 -10.65
C SER A 70 -54.86 -27.08 -10.32
N GLY A 71 -54.27 -27.71 -9.31
CA GLY A 71 -54.67 -29.02 -8.79
C GLY A 71 -53.83 -29.40 -7.58
N SER A 72 -54.23 -30.47 -6.88
CA SER A 72 -53.47 -31.04 -5.76
C SER A 72 -52.21 -31.76 -6.25
N ILE A 73 -51.13 -31.74 -5.47
CA ILE A 73 -49.93 -32.53 -5.77
C ILE A 73 -50.23 -33.99 -5.41
N ALA A 74 -50.16 -34.88 -6.39
CA ALA A 74 -50.31 -36.32 -6.20
C ALA A 74 -48.99 -36.96 -5.77
N GLN A 75 -47.88 -36.60 -6.43
CA GLN A 75 -46.54 -37.14 -6.15
C GLN A 75 -45.48 -36.05 -6.33
N LEU A 76 -44.45 -36.06 -5.48
CA LEU A 76 -43.29 -35.17 -5.51
C LEU A 76 -42.02 -36.00 -5.71
N TYR A 77 -41.20 -35.62 -6.69
CA TYR A 77 -40.05 -36.39 -7.18
C TYR A 77 -38.70 -35.66 -7.00
N ALA A 78 -38.71 -34.44 -6.47
CA ALA A 78 -37.49 -33.70 -6.15
C ALA A 78 -37.56 -33.19 -4.70
N ASP A 79 -36.43 -33.28 -3.99
CA ASP A 79 -36.29 -32.79 -2.62
C ASP A 79 -35.55 -31.45 -2.56
N PHE A 80 -35.62 -30.81 -1.40
CA PHE A 80 -34.95 -29.55 -1.13
C PHE A 80 -33.42 -29.69 -1.27
N ASN A 81 -32.79 -28.71 -1.93
CA ASN A 81 -31.36 -28.67 -2.28
C ASN A 81 -30.87 -29.78 -3.23
N GLU A 82 -31.76 -30.57 -3.83
CA GLU A 82 -31.36 -31.56 -4.82
C GLU A 82 -31.06 -30.91 -6.18
N PRO A 83 -29.95 -31.27 -6.86
CA PRO A 83 -29.66 -30.77 -8.20
C PRO A 83 -30.61 -31.40 -9.24
N VAL A 84 -31.39 -30.56 -9.90
CA VAL A 84 -32.37 -30.98 -10.94
C VAL A 84 -31.88 -30.70 -12.36
N LYS A 85 -32.32 -31.52 -13.32
CA LYS A 85 -31.98 -31.38 -14.74
C LYS A 85 -33.14 -30.85 -15.57
N LYS A 86 -32.83 -30.25 -16.72
CA LYS A 86 -33.87 -29.82 -17.68
C LYS A 86 -34.71 -31.02 -18.12
N GLY A 87 -36.03 -30.90 -18.01
CA GLY A 87 -36.99 -31.94 -18.38
C GLY A 87 -37.21 -33.01 -17.31
N GLN A 88 -36.62 -32.87 -16.12
CA GLN A 88 -36.89 -33.75 -14.99
C GLN A 88 -38.31 -33.53 -14.46
N LEU A 89 -39.03 -34.62 -14.20
CA LEU A 89 -40.32 -34.57 -13.53
C LEU A 89 -40.10 -34.19 -12.07
N ILE A 90 -40.66 -33.05 -11.66
CA ILE A 90 -40.51 -32.51 -10.29
C ILE A 90 -41.70 -32.87 -9.43
N ALA A 91 -42.92 -32.68 -9.94
CA ALA A 91 -44.16 -32.99 -9.25
C ALA A 91 -45.23 -33.42 -10.27
N GLN A 92 -46.10 -34.32 -9.85
CA GLN A 92 -47.29 -34.73 -10.59
C GLN A 92 -48.52 -34.15 -9.92
N ILE A 93 -49.32 -33.41 -10.70
CA ILE A 93 -50.62 -32.87 -10.26
C ILE A 93 -51.70 -33.92 -10.48
N ASP A 94 -52.65 -34.01 -9.55
CA ASP A 94 -53.80 -34.93 -9.63
C ASP A 94 -54.62 -34.65 -10.90
N PRO A 95 -54.70 -35.62 -11.83
CA PRO A 95 -55.38 -35.43 -13.11
C PRO A 95 -56.90 -35.45 -13.00
N ALA A 96 -57.51 -35.87 -11.87
CA ALA A 96 -58.96 -36.05 -11.76
C ALA A 96 -59.73 -34.75 -12.04
N VAL A 97 -59.26 -33.63 -11.51
CA VAL A 97 -59.88 -32.31 -11.72
C VAL A 97 -59.73 -31.83 -13.17
N PHE A 98 -58.61 -32.17 -13.82
CA PHE A 98 -58.36 -31.78 -15.20
C PHE A 98 -59.15 -32.64 -16.18
N ALA A 99 -59.17 -33.97 -16.00
CA ALA A 99 -59.91 -34.91 -16.83
C ALA A 99 -61.42 -34.63 -16.80
N ALA A 100 -61.96 -34.27 -15.64
CA ALA A 100 -63.38 -33.91 -15.48
C ALA A 100 -63.77 -32.59 -16.19
N LYS A 101 -62.82 -31.72 -16.51
CA LYS A 101 -63.07 -30.45 -17.23
C LYS A 101 -62.90 -30.54 -18.74
N VAL A 102 -62.19 -31.56 -19.23
CA VAL A 102 -61.85 -31.72 -20.65
C VAL A 102 -62.77 -32.73 -21.36
N ALA A 103 -63.38 -33.67 -20.61
CA ALA A 103 -64.45 -34.53 -21.09
C ALA A 103 -65.78 -33.77 -21.19
#